data_AF-A0A8R1HJA8-F1
#
_entry.id   AF-A0A8R1HJA8-F1
#
_cell.length_a   1.000
_cell.length_b   1.000
_cell.length_c   1.000
_cell.angle_alpha   90.00
_cell.angle_beta   90.00
_cell.angle_gamma   90.00
#
_symmetry.space_group_name_H-M   'P 1'
#
loop_
_entity.id
_entity.type
_entity.pdbx_description
1 polymer ?
#
loop_
_entity_poly.entity_id
_entity_poly.type
_entity_poly.pdbx_seq_one_letter_code
_entity_poly.pdbx_strand_id
1 'polypeptide(L)'
;MTKMTRNVTSNEATACCTYIVQNAQSKLVFAKSKVKPIKEKWTTPKLEMQALRMGVENTRHVLEGLIEGEIKVNSIVIMTDSEIALKWLESDPTKREVGVLIANRLKSIRTILCGIFDKHGLTVTFGHADTKRNPADLGTRGVTKTDLDKVTYSAKRILEEDITPIFDCSRTNSFMKMKRVTVRVLKFILKISKRMSGEAQLKLLDSIPELNEIKIENEINAREVRVGEQVLVRDQQKLINSKKLKEMANLKPQMNEKGIVVCKGRMSKADLPIETKEPILLLQSMDISKMIIREAHGKSHKTLDHTMIEVRRKFWIPKLRTLTKSLLSRCVWCQRMVK
;
A
#
# COMPACT_ATOMS: atom_id res chain seq x y z
N MET A 1 -5.11 -4.57 4.28
CA MET A 1 -5.33 -5.18 2.96
C MET A 1 -6.73 -5.73 2.88
N THR A 2 -7.49 -5.21 1.92
CA THR A 2 -8.79 -5.76 1.57
C THR A 2 -8.63 -6.69 0.37
N LYS A 3 -9.03 -7.95 0.52
CA LYS A 3 -9.04 -8.90 -0.59
C LYS A 3 -10.32 -8.72 -1.41
N MET A 4 -10.23 -8.66 -2.74
CA MET A 4 -11.40 -8.50 -3.60
C MET A 4 -11.41 -9.57 -4.71
N THR A 5 -12.37 -10.48 -4.70
CA THR A 5 -12.53 -11.49 -5.77
C THR A 5 -13.68 -11.14 -6.69
N ARG A 6 -13.53 -11.31 -8.02
CA ARG A 6 -14.56 -11.06 -9.03
C ARG A 6 -14.77 -12.27 -9.92
N ASN A 7 -16.01 -12.61 -10.24
CA ASN A 7 -16.36 -13.77 -11.08
C ASN A 7 -17.26 -13.37 -12.25
N VAL A 8 -17.21 -14.15 -13.34
CA VAL A 8 -18.09 -14.02 -14.52
C VAL A 8 -18.30 -15.37 -15.18
N THR A 9 -19.34 -15.49 -16.01
CA THR A 9 -19.58 -16.67 -16.86
C THR A 9 -20.01 -16.32 -18.28
N SER A 10 -19.49 -17.04 -19.27
CA SER A 10 -19.91 -16.99 -20.68
C SER A 10 -20.54 -18.32 -21.11
N ASN A 11 -20.96 -18.49 -22.38
CA ASN A 11 -21.53 -19.75 -22.88
C ASN A 11 -20.52 -20.91 -22.96
N GLU A 12 -19.22 -20.65 -22.87
CA GLU A 12 -18.17 -21.65 -23.11
C GLU A 12 -17.25 -21.86 -21.90
N ALA A 13 -17.12 -20.88 -21.01
CA ALA A 13 -16.24 -20.97 -19.85
C ALA A 13 -16.73 -20.14 -18.64
N THR A 14 -16.20 -20.47 -17.47
CA THR A 14 -16.32 -19.65 -16.26
C THR A 14 -14.97 -19.09 -15.87
N ALA A 15 -14.92 -17.86 -15.36
CA ALA A 15 -13.67 -17.24 -14.95
C ALA A 15 -13.82 -16.49 -13.62
N CYS A 16 -12.75 -16.49 -12.85
CA CYS A 16 -12.61 -15.72 -11.63
C CYS A 16 -11.25 -15.05 -11.58
N CYS A 17 -11.21 -13.90 -10.93
CA CYS A 17 -10.01 -13.12 -10.72
C CYS A 17 -10.01 -12.54 -9.31
N THR A 18 -8.95 -12.82 -8.56
CA THR A 18 -8.75 -12.33 -7.20
C THR A 18 -7.69 -11.26 -7.22
N TYR A 19 -8.09 -10.11 -6.71
CA TYR A 19 -7.21 -8.98 -6.50
C TYR A 19 -6.89 -8.86 -5.03
N ILE A 20 -5.64 -8.57 -4.74
CA ILE A 20 -5.30 -7.97 -3.47
C ILE A 20 -5.31 -6.47 -3.69
N VAL A 21 -6.02 -5.79 -2.80
CA VAL A 21 -5.98 -4.34 -2.78
C VAL A 21 -5.10 -3.95 -1.61
N GLN A 22 -4.19 -3.01 -1.91
CA GLN A 22 -3.44 -2.27 -0.91
C GLN A 22 -3.39 -0.78 -1.27
N ASN A 23 -3.67 0.15 -0.34
CA ASN A 23 -3.51 1.60 -0.49
C ASN A 23 -4.11 2.18 -1.78
N ALA A 24 -5.35 1.81 -2.08
CA ALA A 24 -6.07 2.18 -3.30
C ALA A 24 -5.47 1.66 -4.62
N GLN A 25 -4.58 0.67 -4.56
CA GLN A 25 -4.06 -0.08 -5.71
C GLN A 25 -4.48 -1.53 -5.65
N SER A 26 -4.95 -2.08 -6.77
CA SER A 26 -5.29 -3.49 -6.92
C SER A 26 -4.27 -4.21 -7.79
N LYS A 27 -3.84 -5.40 -7.37
CA LYS A 27 -3.10 -6.34 -8.22
C LYS A 27 -3.83 -7.65 -8.34
N LEU A 28 -3.93 -8.14 -9.58
CA LEU A 28 -4.43 -9.48 -9.86
C LEU A 28 -3.41 -10.50 -9.35
N VAL A 29 -3.82 -11.35 -8.42
CA VAL A 29 -2.95 -12.36 -7.80
C VAL A 29 -3.29 -13.75 -8.30
N PHE A 30 -4.55 -13.97 -8.59
CA PHE A 30 -4.99 -15.24 -9.09
C PHE A 30 -6.06 -14.99 -10.14
N ALA A 31 -5.88 -15.55 -11.32
CA ALA A 31 -6.94 -15.67 -12.30
C ALA A 31 -7.05 -17.13 -12.67
N LYS A 32 -8.28 -17.63 -12.72
CA LYS A 32 -8.55 -18.99 -13.14
C LYS A 32 -9.79 -19.00 -14.00
N SER A 33 -9.63 -19.53 -15.19
CA SER A 33 -10.74 -19.92 -16.06
C SER A 33 -10.90 -21.44 -16.04
N LYS A 34 -12.12 -21.90 -16.27
CA LYS A 34 -12.43 -23.32 -16.43
C LYS A 34 -13.43 -23.47 -17.57
N VAL A 35 -13.07 -24.29 -18.55
CA VAL A 35 -13.94 -24.62 -19.69
C VAL A 35 -15.09 -25.49 -19.18
N LYS A 36 -16.28 -25.28 -19.75
CA LYS A 36 -17.47 -26.03 -19.33
C LYS A 36 -17.37 -27.50 -19.75
N PRO A 37 -17.89 -28.45 -18.95
CA PRO A 37 -17.92 -29.85 -19.31
C PRO A 37 -18.79 -30.09 -20.56
N ILE A 38 -18.24 -30.78 -21.57
CA ILE A 38 -18.92 -31.04 -22.85
C ILE A 38 -20.09 -32.02 -22.69
N LYS A 39 -20.00 -32.96 -21.73
CA LYS A 39 -20.94 -34.07 -21.57
C LYS A 39 -22.28 -33.69 -20.92
N GLU A 40 -22.40 -32.51 -20.32
CA GLU A 40 -23.60 -32.10 -19.60
C GLU A 40 -24.13 -30.74 -20.10
N LYS A 41 -25.43 -30.64 -20.38
CA LYS A 41 -26.07 -29.35 -20.70
C LYS A 41 -26.33 -28.56 -19.42
N TRP A 42 -25.47 -27.59 -19.14
CA TRP A 42 -25.63 -26.68 -17.99
C TRP A 42 -26.42 -25.43 -18.39
N THR A 43 -27.39 -25.03 -17.56
CA THR A 43 -28.11 -23.76 -17.75
C THR A 43 -27.27 -22.59 -17.24
N THR A 44 -27.46 -21.40 -17.84
CA THR A 44 -26.71 -20.19 -17.49
C THR A 44 -26.69 -19.90 -15.98
N PRO A 45 -27.81 -19.99 -15.24
CA PRO A 45 -27.80 -19.73 -13.80
C PRO A 45 -26.99 -20.76 -12.99
N LYS A 46 -27.02 -22.05 -13.38
CA LYS A 46 -26.21 -23.09 -12.74
C LYS A 46 -24.72 -22.84 -12.92
N LEU A 47 -24.35 -22.25 -14.05
CA LEU A 47 -22.96 -21.91 -14.36
C LEU A 47 -22.49 -20.69 -13.56
N GLU A 48 -23.33 -19.67 -13.44
CA GLU A 48 -23.07 -18.49 -12.62
C GLU A 48 -22.82 -18.88 -11.14
N MET A 49 -23.68 -19.73 -10.58
CA MET A 49 -23.48 -20.27 -9.23
C MET A 49 -22.19 -21.08 -9.09
N GLN A 50 -21.83 -21.83 -10.12
CA GLN A 50 -20.58 -22.58 -10.11
C GLN A 50 -19.35 -21.66 -10.17
N ALA A 51 -19.42 -20.55 -10.90
CA ALA A 51 -18.36 -19.56 -10.93
C ALA A 51 -18.23 -18.83 -9.58
N LEU A 52 -19.35 -18.50 -8.95
CA LEU A 52 -19.35 -17.89 -7.62
C LEU A 52 -18.74 -18.82 -6.57
N ARG A 53 -19.13 -20.10 -6.55
CA ARG A 53 -18.50 -21.11 -5.69
C ARG A 53 -17.00 -21.18 -5.93
N MET A 54 -16.57 -21.22 -7.20
CA MET A 54 -15.15 -21.27 -7.56
C MET A 54 -14.41 -20.02 -7.06
N GLY A 55 -15.00 -18.84 -7.15
CA GLY A 55 -14.41 -17.61 -6.62
C GLY A 55 -14.25 -17.65 -5.10
N VAL A 56 -15.25 -18.12 -4.36
CA VAL A 56 -15.18 -18.27 -2.88
C VAL A 56 -14.10 -19.29 -2.49
N GLU A 57 -14.09 -20.43 -3.18
CA GLU A 57 -13.11 -21.49 -2.93
C GLU A 57 -11.69 -21.02 -3.23
N ASN A 58 -11.46 -20.32 -4.34
CA ASN A 58 -10.15 -19.71 -4.64
C ASN A 58 -9.81 -18.61 -3.64
N THR A 59 -10.81 -17.88 -3.12
CA THR A 59 -10.60 -16.91 -2.06
C THR A 59 -10.13 -17.61 -0.78
N ARG A 60 -10.63 -18.79 -0.42
CA ARG A 60 -10.10 -19.55 0.70
C ARG A 60 -8.65 -19.96 0.46
N HIS A 61 -8.34 -20.60 -0.67
CA HIS A 61 -6.98 -21.08 -0.97
C HIS A 61 -5.96 -19.94 -1.04
N VAL A 62 -6.32 -18.84 -1.71
CA VAL A 62 -5.46 -17.68 -1.75
C VAL A 62 -5.37 -17.08 -0.35
N LEU A 63 -6.40 -17.11 0.50
CA LEU A 63 -6.29 -16.59 1.86
C LEU A 63 -5.36 -17.45 2.69
N GLU A 64 -5.47 -18.76 2.60
CA GLU A 64 -4.59 -19.72 3.27
C GLU A 64 -3.15 -19.55 2.79
N GLY A 65 -2.90 -19.54 1.48
CA GLY A 65 -1.56 -19.29 0.94
C GLY A 65 -1.02 -17.90 1.28
N LEU A 66 -1.90 -16.90 1.41
CA LEU A 66 -1.52 -15.58 1.92
C LEU A 66 -1.16 -15.66 3.41
N ILE A 67 -1.94 -16.35 4.25
CA ILE A 67 -1.69 -16.48 5.69
C ILE A 67 -0.48 -17.37 5.98
N GLU A 68 -0.28 -18.46 5.21
CA GLU A 68 0.92 -19.30 5.21
C GLU A 68 2.15 -18.51 4.77
N GLY A 69 1.97 -17.65 3.77
CA GLY A 69 2.95 -16.62 3.39
C GLY A 69 2.98 -15.42 4.35
N GLU A 70 2.34 -15.52 5.52
CA GLU A 70 2.29 -14.53 6.60
C GLU A 70 1.74 -13.14 6.21
N ILE A 71 0.97 -13.07 5.13
CA ILE A 71 0.30 -11.86 4.64
C ILE A 71 -0.99 -11.63 5.42
N LYS A 72 -0.98 -10.59 6.27
CA LYS A 72 -2.14 -10.18 7.06
C LYS A 72 -3.24 -9.56 6.19
N VAL A 73 -4.39 -10.20 6.21
CA VAL A 73 -5.61 -9.71 5.55
C VAL A 73 -6.53 -9.10 6.61
N ASN A 74 -7.09 -7.94 6.31
CA ASN A 74 -7.96 -7.21 7.24
C ASN A 74 -9.45 -7.41 6.91
N SER A 75 -9.78 -7.67 5.65
CA SER A 75 -11.15 -7.83 5.18
C SER A 75 -11.19 -8.53 3.82
N ILE A 76 -12.33 -9.13 3.50
CA ILE A 76 -12.52 -9.88 2.26
C ILE A 76 -13.84 -9.45 1.62
N VAL A 77 -13.79 -9.18 0.32
CA VAL A 77 -14.90 -8.77 -0.52
C VAL A 77 -14.95 -9.69 -1.73
N ILE A 78 -16.13 -10.21 -2.07
CA ILE A 78 -16.35 -11.04 -3.26
C ILE A 78 -17.43 -10.40 -4.10
N MET A 79 -17.22 -10.29 -5.40
CA MET A 79 -18.13 -9.64 -6.31
C MET A 79 -18.46 -10.49 -7.53
N THR A 80 -19.67 -10.32 -8.05
CA THR A 80 -20.20 -11.06 -9.20
C THR A 80 -21.10 -10.15 -10.01
N ASP A 81 -21.16 -10.36 -11.31
CA ASP A 81 -22.07 -9.66 -12.22
C ASP A 81 -23.42 -10.40 -12.40
N SER A 82 -23.56 -11.61 -11.86
CA SER A 82 -24.85 -12.29 -11.80
C SER A 82 -25.61 -11.92 -10.53
N GLU A 83 -26.69 -11.15 -10.70
CA GLU A 83 -27.66 -10.87 -9.62
C GLU A 83 -28.46 -12.10 -9.22
N ILE A 84 -28.72 -13.03 -10.15
CA ILE A 84 -29.42 -14.30 -9.88
C ILE A 84 -28.61 -15.17 -8.91
N ALA A 85 -27.28 -15.24 -9.10
CA ALA A 85 -26.40 -15.98 -8.21
C ALA A 85 -26.31 -15.36 -6.80
N LEU A 86 -26.35 -14.02 -6.70
CA LEU A 86 -26.43 -13.33 -5.41
C LEU A 86 -27.76 -13.65 -4.70
N LYS A 87 -28.88 -13.60 -5.43
CA LYS A 87 -30.21 -13.92 -4.88
C LYS A 87 -30.33 -15.38 -4.41
N TRP A 88 -29.63 -16.31 -5.06
CA TRP A 88 -29.57 -17.70 -4.62
C TRP A 88 -28.68 -17.94 -3.40
N LEU A 89 -27.67 -17.10 -3.12
CA LEU A 89 -26.92 -17.20 -1.84
C LEU A 89 -27.81 -17.01 -0.61
N GLU A 90 -28.85 -16.21 -0.76
CA GLU A 90 -29.85 -15.91 0.28
C GLU A 90 -30.89 -17.03 0.41
N SER A 91 -30.99 -17.93 -0.57
CA SER A 91 -31.99 -19.00 -0.60
C SER A 91 -31.60 -20.21 0.27
N ASP A 92 -32.59 -21.00 0.69
CA ASP A 92 -32.37 -22.22 1.49
C ASP A 92 -32.01 -23.42 0.59
N PRO A 93 -30.83 -24.04 0.78
CA PRO A 93 -30.38 -25.16 -0.04
C PRO A 93 -31.15 -26.48 0.17
N THR A 94 -32.04 -26.58 1.15
CA THR A 94 -32.82 -27.81 1.40
C THR A 94 -34.10 -27.89 0.57
N LYS A 95 -34.52 -26.78 -0.05
CA LYS A 95 -35.74 -26.70 -0.87
C LYS A 95 -35.58 -27.44 -2.21
N ARG A 96 -36.58 -28.25 -2.57
CA ARG A 96 -36.59 -29.06 -3.81
C ARG A 96 -36.45 -28.21 -5.09
N GLU A 97 -37.04 -27.02 -5.10
CA GLU A 97 -37.09 -26.10 -6.25
C GLU A 97 -35.71 -25.59 -6.70
N VAL A 98 -34.75 -25.52 -5.76
CA VAL A 98 -33.38 -25.06 -6.05
C VAL A 98 -32.63 -26.08 -6.92
N GLY A 99 -33.07 -27.33 -6.90
CA GLY A 99 -32.41 -28.43 -7.58
C GLY A 99 -31.11 -28.84 -6.90
N VAL A 100 -30.82 -30.14 -6.97
CA VAL A 100 -29.72 -30.79 -6.24
C VAL A 100 -28.36 -30.14 -6.52
N LEU A 101 -28.13 -29.68 -7.75
CA LEU A 101 -26.87 -29.08 -8.13
C LEU A 101 -26.61 -27.78 -7.34
N ILE A 102 -27.52 -26.81 -7.39
CA ILE A 102 -27.33 -25.49 -6.77
C ILE A 102 -27.32 -25.62 -5.24
N ALA A 103 -28.22 -26.43 -4.69
CA ALA A 103 -28.27 -26.76 -3.27
C ALA A 103 -26.90 -27.22 -2.72
N ASN A 104 -26.24 -28.14 -3.43
CA ASN A 104 -24.92 -28.64 -3.03
C ASN A 104 -23.83 -27.56 -3.12
N ARG A 105 -23.94 -26.60 -4.05
CA ARG A 105 -22.95 -25.51 -4.19
C ARG A 105 -23.12 -24.48 -3.06
N LEU A 106 -24.37 -24.17 -2.70
CA LEU A 106 -24.67 -23.28 -1.57
C LEU A 106 -24.16 -23.82 -0.24
N LYS A 107 -24.41 -25.11 0.05
CA LYS A 107 -23.87 -25.75 1.26
C LYS A 107 -22.35 -25.64 1.31
N SER A 108 -21.67 -25.95 0.21
CA SER A 108 -20.21 -25.85 0.12
C SER A 108 -19.68 -24.42 0.33
N ILE A 109 -20.34 -23.40 -0.22
CA ILE A 109 -19.96 -22.00 -0.01
C ILE A 109 -20.09 -21.64 1.47
N ARG A 110 -21.23 -21.95 2.10
CA ARG A 110 -21.47 -21.60 3.50
C ARG A 110 -20.46 -22.24 4.46
N THR A 111 -20.13 -23.52 4.25
CA THR A 111 -19.10 -24.21 5.04
C THR A 111 -17.73 -23.51 4.95
N ILE A 112 -17.33 -23.05 3.76
CA ILE A 112 -16.05 -22.34 3.57
C ILE A 112 -16.06 -21.00 4.31
N LEU A 113 -17.17 -20.25 4.25
CA LEU A 113 -17.27 -18.94 4.90
C LEU A 113 -17.23 -19.05 6.43
N CYS A 114 -17.97 -20.01 7.02
CA CYS A 114 -17.89 -20.28 8.45
C CYS A 114 -16.45 -20.62 8.87
N GLY A 115 -15.78 -21.49 8.11
CA GLY A 115 -14.39 -21.85 8.38
C GLY A 115 -13.41 -20.67 8.34
N ILE A 116 -13.62 -19.69 7.46
CA ILE A 116 -12.78 -18.47 7.41
C ILE A 116 -13.02 -17.60 8.65
N PHE A 117 -14.28 -17.43 9.06
CA PHE A 117 -14.62 -16.63 10.24
C PHE A 117 -14.13 -17.29 11.52
N ASP A 118 -14.40 -18.58 11.72
CA ASP A 118 -14.05 -19.28 12.96
C ASP A 118 -12.53 -19.40 13.17
N LYS A 119 -11.76 -19.60 12.08
CA LYS A 119 -10.30 -19.76 12.16
C LYS A 119 -9.51 -18.46 12.16
N HIS A 120 -10.01 -17.42 11.49
CA HIS A 120 -9.25 -16.20 11.24
C HIS A 120 -9.94 -14.92 11.75
N GLY A 121 -11.18 -15.01 12.23
CA GLY A 121 -11.96 -13.87 12.72
C GLY A 121 -12.35 -12.88 11.62
N LEU A 122 -12.32 -13.29 10.35
CA LEU A 122 -12.53 -12.41 9.20
C LEU A 122 -13.93 -12.56 8.63
N THR A 123 -14.63 -11.44 8.49
CA THR A 123 -15.93 -11.37 7.80
C THR A 123 -15.73 -11.21 6.29
N VAL A 124 -16.53 -11.95 5.52
CA VAL A 124 -16.55 -11.88 4.04
C VAL A 124 -17.81 -11.16 3.58
N THR A 125 -17.66 -10.15 2.74
CA THR A 125 -18.77 -9.36 2.19
C THR A 125 -18.98 -9.66 0.70
N PHE A 126 -20.23 -9.73 0.25
CA PHE A 126 -20.58 -9.92 -1.17
C PHE A 126 -21.09 -8.61 -1.81
N GLY A 127 -20.81 -8.40 -3.10
CA GLY A 127 -21.29 -7.24 -3.85
C GLY A 127 -21.55 -7.51 -5.33
N HIS A 128 -22.38 -6.69 -5.96
CA HIS A 128 -22.61 -6.76 -7.41
C HIS A 128 -21.58 -5.91 -8.17
N ALA A 129 -21.11 -6.41 -9.31
CA ALA A 129 -20.23 -5.67 -10.22
C ALA A 129 -20.88 -5.50 -11.59
N ASP A 130 -20.88 -4.27 -12.12
CA ASP A 130 -21.35 -4.00 -13.48
C ASP A 130 -20.53 -4.80 -14.51
N THR A 131 -21.22 -5.53 -15.38
CA THR A 131 -20.67 -6.43 -16.40
C THR A 131 -19.65 -5.73 -17.31
N LYS A 132 -19.88 -4.47 -17.69
CA LYS A 132 -18.95 -3.72 -18.56
C LYS A 132 -17.63 -3.36 -17.85
N ARG A 133 -17.60 -3.55 -16.53
CA ARG A 133 -16.55 -3.11 -15.62
C ARG A 133 -15.98 -4.29 -14.81
N ASN A 134 -16.31 -5.52 -15.19
CA ASN A 134 -15.84 -6.75 -14.55
C ASN A 134 -14.62 -7.30 -15.32
N PRO A 135 -13.39 -7.21 -14.78
CA PRO A 135 -12.21 -7.70 -15.48
C PRO A 135 -12.19 -9.23 -15.63
N ALA A 136 -13.07 -9.96 -14.93
CA ALA A 136 -13.22 -11.39 -15.13
C ALA A 136 -13.73 -11.74 -16.55
N ASP A 137 -14.47 -10.84 -17.22
CA ASP A 137 -15.01 -11.05 -18.59
C ASP A 137 -13.94 -11.11 -19.67
N LEU A 138 -12.74 -10.60 -19.38
CA LEU A 138 -11.57 -10.82 -20.23
C LEU A 138 -11.11 -12.28 -20.20
N GLY A 139 -11.26 -12.95 -19.05
CA GLY A 139 -10.85 -14.34 -18.87
C GLY A 139 -11.73 -15.36 -19.60
N THR A 140 -12.94 -14.97 -20.01
CA THR A 140 -13.87 -15.83 -20.75
C THR A 140 -13.78 -15.68 -22.27
N ARG A 141 -13.20 -14.58 -22.78
CA ARG A 141 -13.14 -14.26 -24.22
C ARG A 141 -11.77 -14.46 -24.85
N GLY A 142 -10.73 -14.68 -24.05
CA GLY A 142 -9.35 -14.80 -24.53
C GLY A 142 -8.81 -13.43 -24.95
N VAL A 143 -7.73 -12.97 -24.33
CA VAL A 143 -7.26 -11.59 -24.49
C VAL A 143 -5.75 -11.58 -24.65
N THR A 144 -5.25 -10.72 -25.56
CA THR A 144 -3.82 -10.55 -25.78
C THR A 144 -3.18 -9.81 -24.61
N LYS A 145 -1.89 -10.03 -24.38
CA LYS A 145 -1.15 -9.38 -23.29
C LYS A 145 -1.34 -7.86 -23.27
N THR A 146 -1.33 -7.23 -24.45
CA THR A 146 -1.47 -5.78 -24.65
C THR A 146 -2.84 -5.21 -24.30
N ASP A 147 -3.90 -6.01 -24.37
CA ASP A 147 -5.26 -5.56 -24.06
C ASP A 147 -5.59 -5.74 -22.58
N LEU A 148 -4.98 -6.72 -21.91
CA LEU A 148 -5.06 -6.91 -20.46
C LEU A 148 -4.51 -5.68 -19.70
N ASP A 149 -3.45 -5.07 -20.22
CA ASP A 149 -2.79 -3.89 -19.63
C ASP A 149 -3.63 -2.61 -19.71
N LYS A 150 -4.59 -2.50 -20.65
CA LYS A 150 -5.47 -1.33 -20.79
C LYS A 150 -6.67 -1.36 -19.84
N VAL A 151 -7.02 -2.54 -19.32
CA VAL A 151 -8.24 -2.76 -18.53
C VAL A 151 -7.95 -2.76 -17.03
N THR A 152 -6.77 -2.28 -16.61
CA THR A 152 -6.41 -2.21 -15.20
C THR A 152 -7.29 -1.20 -14.45
N TYR A 153 -8.42 -1.72 -13.97
CA TYR A 153 -9.46 -1.01 -13.26
C TYR A 153 -8.87 -0.32 -12.02
N SER A 154 -9.15 0.96 -11.84
CA SER A 154 -8.76 1.63 -10.60
C SER A 154 -9.66 1.13 -9.47
N ALA A 155 -9.16 0.21 -8.64
CA ALA A 155 -9.72 -0.08 -7.31
C ALA A 155 -9.74 1.15 -6.37
N LYS A 156 -9.25 2.28 -6.86
CA LYS A 156 -9.30 3.60 -6.24
C LYS A 156 -10.69 4.07 -5.81
N ARG A 157 -11.78 3.54 -6.38
CA ARG A 157 -13.14 4.01 -6.04
C ARG A 157 -13.87 3.21 -4.96
N ILE A 158 -13.27 2.14 -4.43
CA ILE A 158 -13.92 1.33 -3.39
C ILE A 158 -12.98 1.06 -2.18
N LEU A 159 -11.67 1.35 -2.27
CA LEU A 159 -10.71 1.08 -1.18
C LEU A 159 -9.63 2.17 -1.09
N GLU A 160 -9.94 3.33 -0.49
CA GLU A 160 -8.90 4.12 0.16
C GLU A 160 -8.40 3.29 1.34
N GLU A 161 -7.18 2.73 1.24
CA GLU A 161 -6.58 2.12 2.43
C GLU A 161 -5.69 3.11 3.15
N ASP A 162 -5.69 2.99 4.47
CA ASP A 162 -4.80 3.73 5.36
C ASP A 162 -3.34 3.29 5.14
N ILE A 163 -2.60 4.00 4.28
CA ILE A 163 -1.12 3.99 4.32
C ILE A 163 -0.73 4.57 5.68
N THR A 164 -0.42 3.72 6.66
CA THR A 164 0.15 4.17 7.93
C THR A 164 1.68 4.10 7.85
N PRO A 165 2.39 5.22 8.07
CA PRO A 165 3.84 5.19 8.16
C PRO A 165 4.26 4.42 9.43
N ILE A 166 5.41 3.75 9.38
CA ILE A 166 5.97 3.05 10.54
C ILE A 166 6.27 4.07 11.66
N PHE A 167 6.77 5.24 11.26
CA PHE A 167 7.09 6.31 12.18
C PHE A 167 5.99 7.36 12.19
N ASP A 168 5.22 7.40 13.27
CA ASP A 168 4.23 8.46 13.47
C ASP A 168 4.92 9.79 13.85
N CYS A 169 5.11 10.66 12.85
CA CYS A 169 5.71 11.97 13.03
C CYS A 169 4.79 12.98 13.74
N SER A 170 3.52 12.65 13.99
CA SER A 170 2.62 13.51 14.78
C SER A 170 2.94 13.47 16.28
N ARG A 171 3.62 12.40 16.74
CA ARG A 171 3.94 12.16 18.15
C ARG A 171 4.95 13.13 18.75
N THR A 172 5.73 13.83 17.94
CA THR A 172 6.78 14.73 18.43
C THR A 172 7.04 15.86 17.45
N ASN A 173 7.49 16.99 17.99
CA ASN A 173 7.83 18.16 17.17
C ASN A 173 9.33 18.30 16.89
N SER A 174 10.16 17.33 17.31
CA SER A 174 11.63 17.39 17.18
C SER A 174 12.16 16.37 16.17
N PHE A 175 12.76 16.88 15.09
CA PHE A 175 13.33 16.05 14.04
C PHE A 175 14.49 15.20 14.55
N MET A 176 15.41 15.80 15.33
CA MET A 176 16.47 15.06 16.03
C MET A 176 15.95 13.93 16.93
N LYS A 177 14.84 14.13 17.67
CA LYS A 177 14.25 13.06 18.48
C LYS A 177 13.76 11.90 17.61
N MET A 178 13.08 12.17 16.49
CA MET A 178 12.64 11.12 15.56
C MET A 178 13.81 10.39 14.92
N LYS A 179 14.86 11.11 14.47
CA LYS A 179 16.08 10.47 13.95
C LYS A 179 16.66 9.47 14.96
N ARG A 180 16.75 9.85 16.24
CA ARG A 180 17.22 8.95 17.32
C ARG A 180 16.28 7.79 17.58
N VAL A 181 14.95 7.99 17.55
CA VAL A 181 13.98 6.90 17.67
C VAL A 181 14.15 5.89 16.54
N THR A 182 14.27 6.36 15.30
CA THR A 182 14.53 5.52 14.13
C THR A 182 15.82 4.71 14.30
N VAL A 183 16.92 5.32 14.76
CA VAL A 183 18.16 4.60 15.05
C VAL A 183 17.97 3.52 16.12
N ARG A 184 17.25 3.83 17.22
CA ARG A 184 17.00 2.82 18.27
C ARG A 184 16.20 1.63 17.75
N VAL A 185 15.20 1.89 16.90
CA VAL A 185 14.43 0.83 16.24
C VAL A 185 15.34 0.00 15.34
N LEU A 186 16.22 0.62 14.57
CA LEU A 186 17.19 -0.10 13.72
C LEU A 186 18.19 -0.92 14.54
N LYS A 187 18.70 -0.40 15.66
CA LYS A 187 19.55 -1.15 16.60
C LYS A 187 18.82 -2.34 17.20
N PHE A 188 17.55 -2.17 17.54
CA PHE A 188 16.69 -3.25 18.03
C PHE A 188 16.49 -4.34 16.97
N ILE A 189 16.19 -3.95 15.73
CA ILE A 189 16.08 -4.87 14.59
C ILE A 189 17.39 -5.61 14.37
N LEU A 190 18.54 -4.92 14.40
CA LEU A 190 19.86 -5.55 14.26
C LEU A 190 20.15 -6.56 15.39
N LYS A 191 19.72 -6.25 16.62
CA LYS A 191 19.85 -7.17 17.77
C LYS A 191 19.00 -8.43 17.60
N ILE A 192 17.80 -8.32 17.03
CA ILE A 192 16.95 -9.46 16.69
C ILE A 192 17.56 -10.24 15.52
N SER A 193 18.02 -9.54 14.49
CA SER A 193 18.63 -10.10 13.27
C SER A 193 19.79 -11.05 13.59
N LYS A 194 20.65 -10.70 14.55
CA LYS A 194 21.75 -11.58 14.99
C LYS A 194 21.32 -12.88 15.69
N ARG A 195 20.04 -13.01 16.07
CA ARG A 195 19.46 -14.23 16.68
C ARG A 195 18.74 -15.10 15.65
N MET A 196 18.66 -14.64 14.40
CA MET A 196 17.97 -15.34 13.32
C MET A 196 18.92 -16.31 12.61
N SER A 197 18.35 -17.31 11.93
CA SER A 197 19.10 -18.20 11.04
C SER A 197 19.69 -17.42 9.86
N GLY A 198 20.82 -17.88 9.31
CA GLY A 198 21.59 -17.15 8.30
C GLY A 198 20.79 -16.72 7.06
N GLU A 199 19.87 -17.56 6.57
CA GLU A 199 19.05 -17.22 5.40
C GLU A 199 18.01 -16.14 5.70
N ALA A 200 17.36 -16.18 6.87
CA ALA A 200 16.40 -15.16 7.29
C ALA A 200 17.12 -13.83 7.62
N GLN A 201 18.34 -13.93 8.15
CA GLN A 201 19.21 -12.79 8.41
C GLN A 201 19.63 -12.09 7.11
N LEU A 202 20.04 -12.85 6.10
CA LEU A 202 20.41 -12.32 4.77
C LEU A 202 19.24 -11.59 4.10
N LYS A 203 18.05 -12.20 4.09
CA LYS A 203 16.83 -11.57 3.53
C LYS A 203 16.49 -10.23 4.19
N LEU A 204 16.69 -10.14 5.50
CA LEU A 204 16.44 -8.91 6.25
C LEU A 204 17.49 -7.83 5.96
N LEU A 205 18.77 -8.20 5.84
CA LEU A 205 19.85 -7.30 5.48
C LEU A 205 19.72 -6.78 4.04
N ASP A 206 19.25 -7.61 3.11
CA ASP A 206 18.93 -7.19 1.74
C ASP A 206 17.75 -6.21 1.70
N SER A 207 16.76 -6.40 2.58
CA SER A 207 15.57 -5.55 2.65
C SER A 207 15.84 -4.18 3.30
N ILE A 208 16.80 -4.13 4.23
CA ILE A 208 17.19 -2.91 4.95
C ILE A 208 18.72 -2.83 4.98
N PRO A 209 19.35 -2.44 3.86
CA PRO A 209 20.81 -2.39 3.75
C PRO A 209 21.44 -1.41 4.75
N GLU A 210 20.67 -0.42 5.22
CA GLU A 210 21.08 0.54 6.25
C GLU A 210 21.49 -0.11 7.59
N LEU A 211 21.05 -1.35 7.85
CA LEU A 211 21.44 -2.08 9.06
C LEU A 211 22.93 -2.41 9.09
N ASN A 212 23.58 -2.54 7.93
CA ASN A 212 25.03 -2.76 7.84
C ASN A 212 25.85 -1.56 8.32
N GLU A 213 25.25 -0.37 8.37
CA GLU A 213 25.90 0.86 8.82
C GLU A 213 25.72 1.15 10.32
N ILE A 214 24.99 0.28 11.03
CA ILE A 214 24.60 0.48 12.43
C ILE A 214 25.33 -0.52 13.33
N LYS A 215 25.73 -0.06 14.51
CA LYS A 215 26.38 -0.91 15.51
C LYS A 215 25.47 -1.14 16.72
N ILE A 216 25.59 -2.32 17.32
CA ILE A 216 24.89 -2.65 18.57
C ILE A 216 25.69 -2.08 19.74
N GLU A 217 25.65 -0.76 19.87
CA GLU A 217 26.24 0.02 20.96
C GLU A 217 25.16 0.92 21.55
N ASN A 218 25.26 1.26 22.85
CA ASN A 218 24.26 2.08 23.53
C ASN A 218 24.25 3.54 23.05
N GLU A 219 25.41 4.06 22.66
CA GLU A 219 25.54 5.44 22.20
C GLU A 219 25.11 5.58 20.74
N ILE A 220 24.54 6.74 20.39
CA ILE A 220 24.12 7.03 19.01
C ILE A 220 25.11 8.03 18.42
N ASN A 221 25.86 7.59 17.41
CA ASN A 221 26.86 8.44 16.75
C ASN A 221 26.24 9.26 15.58
N ALA A 222 26.99 10.25 15.08
CA ALA A 222 26.51 11.13 14.02
C ALA A 222 26.21 10.40 12.69
N ARG A 223 26.94 9.32 12.38
CA ARG A 223 26.70 8.50 11.19
C ARG A 223 25.37 7.76 11.30
N GLU A 224 25.10 7.15 12.45
CA GLU A 224 23.84 6.48 12.74
C GLU A 224 22.66 7.45 12.67
N VAL A 225 22.81 8.69 13.16
CA VAL A 225 21.76 9.72 13.01
C VAL A 225 21.45 10.01 11.54
N ARG A 226 22.47 10.05 10.66
CA ARG A 226 22.26 10.25 9.21
C ARG A 226 21.53 9.05 8.58
N VAL A 227 21.86 7.83 9.01
CA VAL A 227 21.16 6.62 8.57
C VAL A 227 19.70 6.64 9.04
N GLY A 228 19.45 6.99 10.31
CA GLY A 228 18.11 7.13 10.85
C GLY A 228 17.29 8.20 10.12
N GLU A 229 17.92 9.30 9.70
CA GLU A 229 17.30 10.31 8.85
C GLU A 229 16.87 9.74 7.49
N GLN A 230 17.75 9.00 6.82
CA GLN A 230 17.47 8.38 5.52
C GLN A 230 16.28 7.41 5.61
N VAL A 231 16.30 6.51 6.59
CA VAL A 231 15.23 5.53 6.81
C VAL A 231 13.90 6.20 7.15
N LEU A 232 13.92 7.20 8.03
CA LEU A 232 12.72 7.95 8.41
C LEU A 232 12.10 8.65 7.19
N VAL A 233 12.91 9.33 6.39
CA VAL A 233 12.42 10.03 5.20
C VAL A 233 11.87 9.05 4.17
N ARG A 234 12.55 7.92 3.93
CA ARG A 234 12.06 6.86 3.03
C ARG A 234 10.69 6.33 3.47
N ASP A 235 10.48 6.13 4.76
CA ASP A 235 9.19 5.69 5.30
C ASP A 235 8.08 6.73 5.08
N GLN A 236 8.36 8.01 5.37
CA GLN A 236 7.39 9.08 5.19
C GLN A 236 7.02 9.31 3.72
N GLN A 237 7.95 9.10 2.79
CA GLN A 237 7.69 9.26 1.35
C GLN A 237 6.68 8.25 0.80
N LYS A 238 6.38 7.15 1.51
CA LYS A 238 5.29 6.23 1.14
C LYS A 238 3.91 6.90 1.09
N LEU A 239 3.72 7.98 1.87
CA LEU A 239 2.51 8.79 1.86
C LEU A 239 2.36 9.63 0.58
N ILE A 240 3.42 9.75 -0.23
CA ILE A 240 3.39 10.48 -1.49
C ILE A 240 2.91 9.53 -2.58
N ASN A 241 1.61 9.61 -2.90
CA ASN A 241 1.04 8.79 -3.96
C ASN A 241 1.57 9.16 -5.36
N SER A 242 1.47 8.21 -6.29
CA SER A 242 1.94 8.36 -7.67
C SER A 242 1.23 9.48 -8.45
N LYS A 243 -0.03 9.81 -8.11
CA LYS A 243 -0.76 10.94 -8.71
C LYS A 243 -0.06 12.27 -8.37
N LYS A 244 0.29 12.46 -7.10
CA LYS A 244 0.93 13.67 -6.60
C LYS A 244 2.34 13.83 -7.15
N LEU A 245 3.07 12.73 -7.35
CA LEU A 245 4.36 12.75 -8.09
C LEU A 245 4.19 13.19 -9.55
N LYS A 246 3.14 12.71 -10.25
CA LYS A 246 2.84 13.13 -11.63
C LYS A 246 2.45 14.61 -11.73
N GLU A 247 1.69 15.13 -10.77
CA GLU A 247 1.36 16.56 -10.68
C GLU A 247 2.62 17.44 -10.51
N MET A 248 3.70 16.86 -9.98
CA MET A 248 4.98 17.52 -9.74
C MET A 248 6.06 17.12 -10.76
N ALA A 249 5.68 16.65 -11.95
CA ALA A 249 6.63 16.22 -12.99
C ALA A 249 7.64 17.30 -13.39
N ASN A 250 7.26 18.57 -13.29
CA ASN A 250 8.14 19.73 -13.52
C ASN A 250 9.34 19.80 -12.57
N LEU A 251 9.24 19.19 -11.38
CA LEU A 251 10.34 19.10 -10.41
C LEU A 251 11.33 17.97 -10.72
N LYS A 252 11.06 17.17 -11.77
CA LYS A 252 11.85 15.99 -12.15
C LYS A 252 12.16 15.08 -10.95
N PRO A 253 11.15 14.60 -10.21
CA PRO A 253 11.35 13.69 -9.10
C PRO A 253 11.98 12.38 -9.59
N GLN A 254 13.07 11.95 -8.96
CA GLN A 254 13.80 10.74 -9.28
C GLN A 254 14.13 10.00 -7.99
N MET A 255 14.16 8.67 -8.06
CA MET A 255 14.60 7.84 -6.94
C MET A 255 16.12 7.71 -7.00
N ASN A 256 16.80 7.96 -5.89
CA ASN A 256 18.24 7.73 -5.79
C ASN A 256 18.55 6.26 -5.44
N GLU A 257 19.85 5.91 -5.38
CA GLU A 257 20.34 4.56 -5.03
C GLU A 257 19.86 4.08 -3.65
N LYS A 258 19.43 4.99 -2.78
CA LYS A 258 18.95 4.71 -1.42
C LYS A 258 17.43 4.53 -1.35
N GLY A 259 16.73 4.55 -2.48
CA GLY A 259 15.27 4.44 -2.53
C GLY A 259 14.53 5.70 -2.05
N ILE A 260 15.20 6.85 -2.02
CA ILE A 260 14.63 8.14 -1.61
C ILE A 260 14.31 8.97 -2.85
N VAL A 261 13.12 9.56 -2.89
CA VAL A 261 12.71 10.49 -3.96
C VAL A 261 13.37 11.84 -3.75
N VAL A 262 14.21 12.24 -4.69
CA VAL A 262 14.94 13.51 -4.76
C VAL A 262 14.52 14.30 -6.00
N CYS A 263 14.72 15.61 -5.99
CA CYS A 263 14.47 16.47 -7.16
C CYS A 263 15.81 16.85 -7.80
N LYS A 264 16.06 16.45 -9.06
CA LYS A 264 17.26 16.89 -9.79
C LYS A 264 16.98 18.14 -10.61
N GLY A 265 17.60 19.24 -10.21
CA GLY A 265 17.38 20.57 -10.81
C GLY A 265 18.54 21.09 -11.65
N ARG A 266 18.53 22.42 -11.89
CA ARG A 266 19.59 23.15 -12.63
C ARG A 266 20.93 23.20 -11.89
N MET A 267 20.95 22.84 -10.60
CA MET A 267 22.12 22.87 -9.72
C MET A 267 23.01 21.62 -9.87
N SER A 268 22.65 20.66 -10.73
CA SER A 268 23.40 19.41 -10.94
C SER A 268 24.86 19.63 -11.36
N LYS A 269 25.15 20.71 -12.10
CA LYS A 269 26.51 21.08 -12.56
C LYS A 269 27.26 22.03 -11.62
N ALA A 270 26.63 22.50 -10.54
CA ALA A 270 27.27 23.44 -9.61
C ALA A 270 28.30 22.73 -8.73
N ASP A 271 29.31 23.45 -8.23
CA ASP A 271 30.22 22.90 -7.21
C ASP A 271 29.58 22.96 -5.82
N LEU A 272 28.64 22.04 -5.59
CA LEU A 272 27.85 21.95 -4.36
C LEU A 272 27.81 20.50 -3.84
N PRO A 273 27.56 20.31 -2.53
CA PRO A 273 27.32 18.99 -1.97
C PRO A 273 26.17 18.26 -2.66
N ILE A 274 26.28 16.94 -2.76
CA ILE A 274 25.28 16.09 -3.43
C ILE A 274 23.87 16.28 -2.83
N GLU A 275 23.77 16.44 -1.51
CA GLU A 275 22.50 16.66 -0.81
C GLU A 275 21.81 17.96 -1.26
N THR A 276 22.59 18.96 -1.68
CA THR A 276 22.10 20.24 -2.18
C THR A 276 21.81 20.21 -3.69
N LYS A 277 22.53 19.36 -4.43
CA LYS A 277 22.27 19.09 -5.86
C LYS A 277 20.98 18.28 -6.07
N GLU A 278 20.72 17.37 -5.13
CA GLU A 278 19.63 16.41 -5.16
C GLU A 278 18.78 16.50 -3.88
N PRO A 279 18.10 17.64 -3.65
CA PRO A 279 17.31 17.83 -2.44
C PRO A 279 16.15 16.83 -2.36
N ILE A 280 15.89 16.34 -1.15
CA ILE A 280 14.89 15.31 -0.88
C ILE A 280 13.48 15.91 -0.94
N LEU A 281 12.59 15.28 -1.72
CA LEU A 281 11.22 15.76 -1.90
C LEU A 281 10.35 15.44 -0.68
N LEU A 282 9.74 16.47 -0.09
CA LEU A 282 8.75 16.32 0.99
C LEU A 282 7.54 17.22 0.74
N LEU A 283 6.36 16.81 1.16
CA LEU A 283 5.14 17.59 0.96
C LEU A 283 4.85 18.51 2.15
N GLN A 284 4.26 19.67 1.86
CA GLN A 284 3.85 20.63 2.90
C GLN A 284 2.87 20.06 3.95
N SER A 285 2.09 19.04 3.59
CA SER A 285 1.07 18.44 4.46
C SER A 285 1.65 17.50 5.51
N MET A 286 2.89 17.04 5.33
CA MET A 286 3.50 16.03 6.18
C MET A 286 4.05 16.64 7.47
N ASP A 287 3.96 15.93 8.59
CA ASP A 287 4.45 16.43 9.88
C ASP A 287 5.97 16.53 9.93
N ILE A 288 6.68 15.61 9.28
CA ILE A 288 8.14 15.67 9.14
C ILE A 288 8.61 16.99 8.52
N SER A 289 7.88 17.54 7.54
CA SER A 289 8.19 18.84 6.92
C SER A 289 8.11 19.98 7.94
N LYS A 290 7.11 19.96 8.82
CA LYS A 290 6.97 20.96 9.89
C LYS A 290 8.11 20.85 10.89
N MET A 291 8.52 19.63 11.24
CA MET A 291 9.61 19.36 12.17
C MET A 291 10.97 19.81 11.62
N ILE A 292 11.24 19.56 10.34
CA ILE A 292 12.46 20.01 9.65
C ILE A 292 12.55 21.54 9.67
N ILE A 293 11.45 22.24 9.35
CA ILE A 293 11.43 23.71 9.36
C ILE A 293 11.68 24.25 10.78
N ARG A 294 11.09 23.62 11.82
CA ARG A 294 11.33 24.01 13.21
C ARG A 294 12.79 23.78 13.64
N GLU A 295 13.39 22.67 13.22
CA GLU A 295 14.81 22.39 13.48
C GLU A 295 15.72 23.42 12.79
N ALA A 296 15.42 23.78 11.54
CA ALA A 296 16.16 24.80 10.79
C ALA A 296 16.01 26.21 11.39
N HIS A 297 14.81 26.55 11.89
CA HIS A 297 14.55 27.82 12.59
C HIS A 297 15.33 27.87 13.91
N GLY A 298 15.32 26.77 14.67
CA GLY A 298 16.20 26.51 15.80
C GLY A 298 16.10 27.51 16.96
N LYS A 299 17.05 27.43 17.89
CA LYS A 299 17.20 28.38 19.02
C LYS A 299 17.71 29.75 18.58
N SER A 300 18.32 29.82 17.40
CA SER A 300 18.83 31.07 16.81
C SER A 300 17.74 31.90 16.16
N HIS A 301 16.48 31.42 16.15
CA HIS A 301 15.31 32.12 15.62
C HIS A 301 15.56 32.80 14.27
N LYS A 302 16.19 32.04 13.36
CA LYS A 302 16.61 32.53 12.05
C LYS A 302 15.43 33.16 11.30
N THR A 303 15.71 34.19 10.50
CA THR A 303 14.70 34.85 9.65
C THR A 303 14.04 33.85 8.69
N LEU A 304 12.93 34.26 8.09
CA LEU A 304 12.21 33.46 7.09
C LEU A 304 13.15 32.96 5.99
N ASP A 305 13.94 33.85 5.39
CA ASP A 305 14.79 33.52 4.26
C ASP A 305 15.98 32.63 4.68
N HIS A 306 16.61 32.90 5.83
CA HIS A 306 17.67 32.03 6.35
C HIS A 306 17.17 30.63 6.70
N THR A 307 15.97 30.52 7.28
CA THR A 307 15.35 29.23 7.56
C THR A 307 15.08 28.47 6.26
N MET A 308 14.55 29.15 5.24
CA MET A 308 14.30 28.53 3.93
C MET A 308 15.58 28.07 3.24
N ILE A 309 16.66 28.87 3.31
CA ILE A 309 17.97 28.51 2.75
C ILE A 309 18.48 27.24 3.43
N GLU A 310 18.46 27.18 4.76
CA GLU A 310 18.92 26.01 5.52
C GLU A 310 18.13 24.76 5.18
N VAL A 311 16.81 24.85 5.07
CA VAL A 311 15.95 23.73 4.63
C VAL A 311 16.32 23.29 3.19
N ARG A 312 16.54 24.24 2.27
CA ARG A 312 16.86 23.97 0.87
C ARG A 312 18.23 23.34 0.64
N ARG A 313 19.14 23.38 1.62
CA ARG A 313 20.43 22.68 1.53
C ARG A 313 20.26 21.17 1.37
N LYS A 314 19.13 20.63 1.82
CA LYS A 314 18.87 19.18 1.82
C LYS A 314 17.46 18.77 1.41
N PHE A 315 16.46 19.64 1.54
CA PHE A 315 15.05 19.31 1.33
C PHE A 315 14.38 20.23 0.32
N TRP A 316 13.57 19.64 -0.56
CA TRP A 316 12.69 20.34 -1.47
C TRP A 316 11.24 20.19 -1.01
N ILE A 317 10.68 21.26 -0.44
CA ILE A 317 9.26 21.30 0.00
C ILE A 317 8.49 22.27 -0.91
N PRO A 318 7.54 21.79 -1.74
CA PRO A 318 6.67 22.68 -2.51
C PRO A 318 5.93 23.65 -1.60
N LYS A 319 5.85 24.92 -1.99
CA LYS A 319 5.25 26.01 -1.18
C LYS A 319 5.92 26.21 0.19
N LEU A 320 7.23 25.93 0.30
CA LEU A 320 8.03 26.09 1.53
C LEU A 320 7.84 27.45 2.22
N ARG A 321 7.83 28.55 1.45
CA ARG A 321 7.68 29.91 2.01
C ARG A 321 6.39 30.06 2.83
N THR A 322 5.28 29.57 2.28
CA THR A 322 3.96 29.62 2.92
C THR A 322 3.95 28.83 4.23
N LEU A 323 4.46 27.59 4.19
CA LEU A 323 4.55 26.75 5.38
C LEU A 323 5.47 27.35 6.45
N THR A 324 6.62 27.87 6.04
CA THR A 324 7.60 28.50 6.95
C THR A 324 7.02 29.75 7.59
N LYS A 325 6.38 30.64 6.83
CA LYS A 325 5.70 31.83 7.36
C LYS A 325 4.65 31.47 8.40
N SER A 326 3.82 30.44 8.13
CA SER A 326 2.81 29.94 9.07
C SER A 326 3.40 29.34 10.35
N LEU A 327 4.58 28.72 10.29
CA LEU A 327 5.24 28.16 11.47
C LEU A 327 5.93 29.23 12.30
N LEU A 328 6.66 30.15 11.66
CA LEU A 328 7.37 31.25 12.32
C LEU A 328 6.39 32.26 12.95
N SER A 329 5.23 32.51 12.33
CA SER A 329 4.20 33.38 12.91
C SER A 329 3.60 32.86 14.21
N ARG A 330 3.79 31.56 14.52
CA ARG A 330 3.38 30.92 15.78
C ARG A 330 4.55 30.76 16.77
N CYS A 331 5.74 31.23 16.41
CA CYS A 331 6.89 31.16 17.30
C CYS A 331 6.80 32.27 18.35
N VAL A 332 6.69 31.89 19.63
CA VAL A 332 6.55 32.83 20.75
C VAL A 332 7.69 33.85 20.82
N TRP A 333 8.93 33.41 20.58
CA TRP A 333 10.09 34.31 20.65
C TRP A 333 10.08 35.33 19.49
N CYS A 334 9.81 34.87 18.26
CA CYS A 334 9.72 35.78 17.12
C CYS A 334 8.54 36.75 17.25
N GLN A 335 7.41 36.31 17.81
CA GLN A 335 6.28 37.19 18.09
C GLN A 335 6.64 38.29 19.11
N ARG A 336 7.51 38.00 20.08
CA ARG A 336 7.97 38.98 21.07
C ARG A 336 8.96 39.99 20.52
N MET A 337 9.77 39.61 19.53
CA MET A 337 10.77 40.52 18.91
C MET A 337 10.22 41.44 17.81
N VAL A 338 8.99 41.19 17.33
CA VAL A 338 8.34 42.02 16.31
C VAL A 338 7.52 43.16 16.94
N LYS A 339 7.37 43.17 18.27
CA LYS A 339 6.95 44.34 19.04
C LYS A 339 8.17 45.19 19.35
#